data_AF-A0A7C3NPT1-F1
#
_entry.id   AF-A0A7C3NPT1-F1
#
_cell.length_a   1.000
_cell.length_b   1.000
_cell.length_c   1.000
_cell.angle_alpha   90.00
_cell.angle_beta   90.00
_cell.angle_gamma   90.00
#
_symmetry.space_group_name_H-M   'P 1'
#
loop_
_entity.id
_entity.type
_entity.pdbx_description
1 polymer ?
#
loop_
_entity_poly.entity_id
_entity_poly.type
_entity_poly.pdbx_seq_one_letter_code
_entity_poly.pdbx_strand_id
1 'polypeptide(L)' 'MTQQSQPTLACIGAGQWGGNLIRNFHSLNALAIICDSDPRRLEIARRQYPGLECTDSFDAVLTDRRVRAV' A
#
# COMPACT_ATOMS: atom_id res chain seq x y z
N MET A 1 6.49 6.35 25.21
CA MET A 1 5.69 7.02 24.17
C MET A 1 6.27 6.62 22.83
N THR A 2 5.69 5.66 22.14
CA THR A 2 6.09 5.33 20.76
C THR A 2 5.60 6.46 19.86
N GLN A 3 6.51 7.15 19.16
CA GLN A 3 6.11 8.11 18.14
C GLN A 3 5.40 7.36 17.02
N GLN A 4 4.08 7.52 16.88
CA GLN A 4 3.36 7.03 15.72
C GLN A 4 3.79 7.86 14.51
N SER A 5 4.67 7.29 13.71
CA SER A 5 5.11 7.87 12.45
C SER A 5 4.02 7.63 11.41
N GLN A 6 3.78 8.60 10.52
CA GLN A 6 2.82 8.44 9.42
C GLN A 6 3.18 7.21 8.55
N PRO A 7 2.21 6.53 7.93
CA PRO A 7 2.50 5.44 7.00
C PRO A 7 3.38 5.94 5.84
N THR A 8 4.44 5.21 5.53
CA THR A 8 5.44 5.62 4.49
C THR A 8 5.87 4.47 3.58
N LEU A 9 5.30 3.26 3.75
CA LEU A 9 5.62 2.10 2.94
C LEU A 9 4.58 1.93 1.83
N ALA A 10 5.01 1.68 0.60
CA ALA A 10 4.12 1.23 -0.46
C ALA A 10 4.33 -0.27 -0.73
N CYS A 11 3.27 -1.01 -0.98
CA CYS A 11 3.37 -2.41 -1.38
C CYS A 11 3.17 -2.53 -2.90
N ILE A 12 4.19 -2.98 -3.61
CA ILE A 12 4.13 -3.23 -5.05
C ILE A 12 3.77 -4.69 -5.32
N GLY A 13 2.64 -4.88 -5.99
CA GLY A 13 1.98 -6.17 -6.19
C GLY A 13 1.01 -6.50 -5.05
N ALA A 14 -0.24 -6.76 -5.41
CA ALA A 14 -1.34 -7.21 -4.57
C ALA A 14 -1.79 -8.65 -4.94
N GLY A 15 -0.86 -9.45 -5.46
CA GLY A 15 -1.05 -10.89 -5.67
C GLY A 15 -1.09 -11.67 -4.36
N GLN A 16 -0.97 -13.01 -4.42
CA GLN A 16 -1.09 -13.87 -3.23
C GLN A 16 -0.10 -13.50 -2.11
N TRP A 17 1.17 -13.29 -2.45
CA TRP A 17 2.18 -12.84 -1.49
C TRP A 17 1.98 -11.38 -1.08
N GLY A 18 1.63 -10.51 -2.04
CA GLY A 18 1.34 -9.11 -1.78
C GLY A 18 0.23 -8.91 -0.74
N GLY A 19 -0.86 -9.67 -0.84
CA GLY A 19 -1.96 -9.62 0.13
C GLY A 19 -1.53 -9.92 1.57
N ASN A 20 -0.55 -10.81 1.76
CA ASN A 20 0.00 -11.09 3.09
C ASN A 20 0.80 -9.91 3.64
N LEU A 21 1.61 -9.28 2.79
CA LEU A 21 2.40 -8.10 3.14
C LEU A 21 1.50 -6.90 3.43
N ILE A 22 0.53 -6.63 2.57
CA ILE A 22 -0.48 -5.57 2.73
C ILE A 22 -1.16 -5.68 4.10
N ARG A 23 -1.69 -6.86 4.43
CA ARG A 23 -2.36 -7.10 5.71
C ARG A 23 -1.43 -6.84 6.91
N ASN A 24 -0.18 -7.28 6.84
CA ASN A 24 0.78 -7.07 7.92
C ASN A 24 1.15 -5.58 8.07
N PHE A 25 1.48 -4.90 6.98
CA PHE A 25 1.88 -3.50 6.99
C PHE A 25 0.73 -2.56 7.36
N HIS A 26 -0.50 -2.89 6.95
CA HIS A 26 -1.70 -2.16 7.35
C HIS A 26 -1.94 -2.29 8.87
N SER A 27 -1.87 -3.50 9.44
CA SER A 27 -2.00 -3.72 10.89
C SER A 27 -0.93 -3.02 11.73
N LEU A 28 0.26 -2.81 11.15
CA LEU A 28 1.36 -2.04 11.76
C LEU A 28 1.24 -0.53 11.56
N ASN A 29 0.18 -0.05 10.87
CA ASN A 29 -0.02 1.34 10.48
C ASN A 29 1.18 1.93 9.70
N ALA A 30 1.86 1.09 8.91
CA ALA A 30 3.03 1.47 8.11
C ALA A 30 2.71 1.62 6.62
N LEU A 31 1.63 1.01 6.14
CA LEU A 31 1.23 0.97 4.74
C LEU A 31 0.53 2.27 4.31
N ALA A 32 1.12 2.96 3.35
CA ALA A 32 0.59 4.18 2.74
C ALA A 32 -0.16 3.91 1.44
N ILE A 33 0.40 3.04 0.57
CA ILE A 33 -0.09 2.84 -0.79
C ILE A 33 -0.03 1.36 -1.17
N ILE A 34 -1.05 0.88 -1.89
CA ILE A 34 -1.01 -0.40 -2.61
C ILE A 34 -0.89 -0.11 -4.10
N CYS A 35 0.07 -0.75 -4.77
CA CYS A 35 0.27 -0.64 -6.21
C CYS A 35 0.14 -2.00 -6.88
N ASP A 36 -0.68 -2.15 -7.92
CA ASP A 36 -0.74 -3.37 -8.74
C ASP A 36 -1.26 -3.00 -10.13
N SER A 37 -0.72 -3.63 -11.17
CA SER A 37 -1.14 -3.39 -12.56
C SER A 37 -2.52 -3.99 -12.90
N ASP A 38 -3.02 -4.95 -12.11
CA ASP A 38 -4.35 -5.55 -12.31
C ASP A 38 -5.43 -4.72 -11.59
N PRO A 39 -6.30 -4.01 -12.31
CA PRO A 39 -7.32 -3.14 -11.71
C PRO A 39 -8.32 -3.93 -10.84
N ARG A 40 -8.53 -5.22 -11.09
CA ARG A 40 -9.42 -6.06 -10.27
C ARG A 40 -8.84 -6.26 -8.87
N ARG A 41 -7.52 -6.41 -8.76
CA ARG A 41 -6.85 -6.54 -7.45
C ARG A 41 -6.92 -5.23 -6.68
N LEU A 42 -6.76 -4.10 -7.37
CA LEU A 42 -6.93 -2.78 -6.76
C LEU A 42 -8.37 -2.56 -6.28
N GLU A 43 -9.39 -3.01 -7.03
CA GLU A 43 -10.78 -2.92 -6.56
C GLU A 43 -11.00 -3.73 -5.28
N ILE A 44 -10.49 -4.97 -5.24
CA ILE A 44 -10.55 -5.82 -4.04
C ILE A 44 -9.85 -5.14 -2.87
N ALA A 45 -8.64 -4.59 -3.09
CA ALA A 45 -7.88 -3.88 -2.07
C ALA A 45 -8.64 -2.67 -1.52
N ARG A 46 -9.22 -1.83 -2.39
CA ARG A 46 -10.03 -0.66 -1.96
C ARG A 46 -11.25 -1.05 -1.13
N ARG A 47 -11.88 -2.20 -1.43
CA ARG A 47 -13.00 -2.73 -0.64
C ARG A 47 -12.56 -3.26 0.72
N GLN A 48 -11.39 -3.90 0.79
CA GLN A 48 -10.86 -4.48 2.02
C GLN A 48 -10.22 -3.45 2.96
N TYR A 49 -9.56 -2.43 2.41
CA TYR A 49 -8.83 -1.40 3.12
C TYR A 49 -9.38 -0.01 2.76
N PRO A 50 -10.62 0.32 3.20
CA PRO A 50 -11.24 1.58 2.87
C PRO A 50 -10.39 2.75 3.40
N GLY A 51 -10.11 3.72 2.52
CA GLY A 51 -9.29 4.90 2.85
C GLY A 51 -7.80 4.73 2.55
N LEU A 52 -7.33 3.53 2.23
CA LEU A 52 -5.95 3.31 1.79
C LEU A 52 -5.79 3.66 0.31
N GLU A 53 -4.73 4.37 -0.03
CA GLU A 53 -4.46 4.77 -1.39
C GLU A 53 -4.08 3.55 -2.25
N CYS A 54 -4.65 3.48 -3.46
CA CYS A 54 -4.44 2.38 -4.39
C CYS A 54 -4.19 2.95 -5.79
N THR A 55 -3.11 2.54 -6.43
CA THR A 55 -2.69 3.03 -7.75
C THR A 55 -2.25 1.87 -8.66
N ASP A 56 -2.34 2.03 -9.97
CA ASP A 56 -1.77 1.12 -10.97
C ASP A 56 -0.44 1.62 -11.55
N SER A 57 -0.01 2.83 -11.15
CA SER A 57 1.21 3.47 -11.62
C SER A 57 2.34 3.33 -10.61
N PHE A 58 3.36 2.55 -10.98
CA PHE A 58 4.58 2.43 -10.19
C PHE A 58 5.36 3.76 -10.13
N ASP A 59 5.40 4.52 -11.23
CA ASP A 59 6.02 5.85 -11.26
C ASP A 59 5.36 6.84 -10.28
N ALA A 60 4.03 6.78 -10.14
CA ALA A 60 3.33 7.59 -9.15
C ALA A 60 3.78 7.25 -7.71
N VAL A 61 4.05 5.97 -7.42
CA VAL A 61 4.58 5.55 -6.11
C VAL A 61 5.99 6.09 -5.88
N LEU A 62 6.88 5.96 -6.86
CA LEU A 62 8.28 6.39 -6.73
C LEU A 62 8.44 7.91 -6.63
N THR A 63 7.49 8.67 -7.20
CA THR A 63 7.49 10.14 -7.17
C THR A 63 6.78 10.72 -5.94
N ASP A 64 6.05 9.90 -5.19
CA ASP A 64 5.40 10.33 -3.95
C ASP A 64 6.43 10.51 -2.82
N ARG A 65 6.62 11.77 -2.40
CA ARG A 65 7.58 12.14 -1.34
C ARG A 65 7.25 11.56 0.04
N ARG A 66 6.04 11.07 0.25
CA ARG A 66 5.64 10.39 1.49
C ARG A 66 6.19 8.96 1.55
N VAL A 67 6.43 8.33 0.40
CA VAL A 67 6.90 6.96 0.30
C VAL A 67 8.41 6.92 0.55
N ARG A 68 8.83 6.15 1.57
CA ARG A 68 10.24 5.98 1.94
C ARG A 68 10.78 4.59 1.60
N ALA A 69 9.91 3.63 1.34
CA ALA A 69 10.27 2.28 0.93
C ALA A 69 9.16 1.67 0.05
N VAL A 70 9.55 0.73 -0.81
CA VAL A 70 8.70 -0.11 -1.67
C VAL A 70 9.02 -1.58 -1.46
#